data_AF-X1KTN8-F1
#
_entry.id   AF-X1KTN8-F1
#
_cell.length_a   1.000
_cell.length_b   1.000
_cell.length_c   1.000
_cell.angle_alpha   90.00
_cell.angle_beta   90.00
_cell.angle_gamma   90.00
#
_symmetry.space_group_name_H-M   'P 1'
#
loop_
_entity.id
_entity.type
_entity.pdbx_description
1 polymer ?
#
loop_
_entity_poly.entity_id
_entity_poly.type
_entity_poly.pdbx_seq_one_letter_code
_entity_poly.pdbx_strand_id
1 'polypeptide(L)'
;IKVCFEGKLSTGIYAKDIALYLTGKIGARGAVYESIEFGGEVVQNLSIEARFTICNMAVEMGAKAGLMQEDEKTKKWLGEHSRKNFRFVEPDKDAQYKKVLEYEVSRLVPQVARPHTVDNVVSVEEVEGISIQQAFLGTCTNGRLEDLKIAASILKNRSIHPEVRFIVAPASRRIYLEAIKEGILKTLIEAGAVLVTPGCGCCVGTHNGIPSKGENVISTANRNFKGRMGNPDAFIYLASPATVAASAVEGKIADPRRYLQ
;
A
#
# COMPACT_ATOMS: atom_id res chain seq x y z
N ILE A 1 -20.60 7.65 1.13
CA ILE A 1 -20.55 6.41 1.94
C ILE A 1 -19.71 6.69 3.17
N LYS A 2 -20.15 6.24 4.35
CA LYS A 2 -19.28 6.16 5.53
C LYS A 2 -18.80 4.73 5.71
N VAL A 3 -17.50 4.55 5.94
CA VAL A 3 -16.88 3.25 6.19
C VAL A 3 -16.16 3.32 7.53
N CYS A 4 -16.61 2.53 8.50
CA CYS A 4 -15.99 2.42 9.82
C CYS A 4 -15.24 1.09 9.93
N PHE A 5 -13.99 1.15 10.38
CA PHE A 5 -13.17 -0.03 10.66
C PHE A 5 -12.98 -0.16 12.18
N GLU A 6 -13.49 -1.25 12.73
CA GLU A 6 -13.45 -1.55 14.17
C GLU A 6 -12.49 -2.72 14.47
N GLY A 7 -12.08 -2.79 15.74
CA GLY A 7 -11.17 -3.82 16.24
C GLY A 7 -9.70 -3.41 16.19
N LYS A 8 -8.80 -4.42 16.21
CA LYS A 8 -7.35 -4.20 16.27
C LYS A 8 -6.63 -4.92 15.15
N LEU A 9 -5.74 -4.22 14.46
CA LEU A 9 -4.92 -4.82 13.41
C LEU A 9 -3.96 -5.85 14.00
N SER A 10 -4.03 -7.07 13.47
CA SER A 10 -3.08 -8.14 13.79
C SER A 10 -1.70 -7.84 13.19
N THR A 11 -0.64 -8.45 13.75
CA THR A 11 0.72 -8.35 13.19
C THR A 11 0.73 -8.78 11.72
N GLY A 12 1.42 -7.99 10.88
CA GLY A 12 1.49 -8.23 9.44
C GLY A 12 0.36 -7.61 8.63
N ILE A 13 -0.62 -6.97 9.28
CA ILE A 13 -1.69 -6.23 8.62
C ILE A 13 -1.37 -4.74 8.60
N TYR A 14 -1.38 -4.16 7.41
CA TYR A 14 -1.09 -2.74 7.19
C TYR A 14 -2.25 -2.05 6.48
N ALA A 15 -2.18 -0.72 6.38
CA ALA A 15 -3.21 0.10 5.75
C ALA A 15 -3.54 -0.32 4.30
N LYS A 16 -2.55 -0.86 3.58
CA LYS A 16 -2.75 -1.40 2.23
C LYS A 16 -3.66 -2.63 2.25
N ASP A 17 -3.51 -3.52 3.22
CA ASP A 17 -4.36 -4.70 3.36
C ASP A 17 -5.81 -4.30 3.65
N ILE A 18 -6.03 -3.29 4.51
CA ILE A 18 -7.36 -2.72 4.78
C ILE A 18 -7.98 -2.14 3.50
N ALA A 19 -7.20 -1.36 2.75
CA ALA A 19 -7.67 -0.72 1.53
C ALA A 19 -8.02 -1.75 0.44
N LEU A 20 -7.20 -2.80 0.29
CA LEU A 20 -7.49 -3.90 -0.63
C LEU A 20 -8.71 -4.69 -0.17
N TYR A 21 -8.81 -5.05 1.11
CA TYR A 21 -9.97 -5.73 1.68
C TYR A 21 -11.27 -4.98 1.35
N LEU A 22 -11.31 -3.68 1.63
CA LEU A 22 -12.47 -2.85 1.28
C LEU A 22 -12.74 -2.84 -0.23
N THR A 23 -11.69 -2.70 -1.05
CA THR A 23 -11.82 -2.69 -2.51
C THR A 23 -12.42 -3.98 -3.03
N GLY A 24 -12.03 -5.14 -2.50
CA GLY A 24 -12.65 -6.43 -2.82
C GLY A 24 -14.09 -6.57 -2.33
N LYS A 25 -14.46 -5.92 -1.21
CA LYS A 25 -15.83 -5.95 -0.68
C LYS A 25 -16.81 -5.07 -1.43
N ILE A 26 -16.40 -3.87 -1.82
CA ILE A 26 -17.30 -2.90 -2.48
C ILE A 26 -17.17 -2.92 -4.00
N GLY A 27 -16.06 -3.42 -4.54
CA GLY A 27 -15.80 -3.53 -5.97
C GLY A 27 -15.31 -2.22 -6.60
N ALA A 28 -14.75 -2.31 -7.81
CA ALA A 28 -14.15 -1.18 -8.52
C ALA A 28 -15.15 -0.07 -8.90
N ARG A 29 -16.45 -0.37 -8.84
CA ARG A 29 -17.55 0.57 -9.12
C ARG A 29 -18.46 0.81 -7.90
N GLY A 30 -18.05 0.37 -6.71
CA GLY A 30 -18.87 0.38 -5.50
C GLY A 30 -19.25 1.76 -4.98
N ALA A 31 -18.48 2.80 -5.34
CA ALA A 31 -18.64 4.16 -4.85
C ALA A 31 -18.66 5.21 -5.98
N VAL A 32 -19.09 4.82 -7.19
CA VAL A 32 -19.13 5.74 -8.36
C VAL A 32 -20.05 6.94 -8.07
N TYR A 33 -19.52 8.15 -8.32
CA TYR A 33 -20.15 9.45 -8.00
C TYR A 33 -20.39 9.70 -6.50
N GLU A 34 -19.67 9.00 -5.63
CA GLU A 34 -19.78 9.15 -4.18
C GLU A 34 -18.42 9.49 -3.57
N SER A 35 -18.41 10.17 -2.42
CA SER A 35 -17.23 10.27 -1.56
C SER A 35 -17.27 9.17 -0.50
N ILE A 36 -16.12 8.66 -0.11
CA ILE A 36 -15.98 7.74 1.02
C ILE A 36 -15.37 8.51 2.20
N GLU A 37 -16.08 8.57 3.31
CA GLU A 37 -15.56 8.99 4.61
C GLU A 37 -15.13 7.75 5.38
N PHE A 38 -13.85 7.67 5.77
CA PHE A 38 -13.30 6.59 6.55
C PHE A 38 -13.21 6.99 8.04
N GLY A 39 -13.67 6.11 8.92
CA GLY A 39 -13.63 6.29 10.37
C GLY A 39 -13.48 4.97 11.12
N GLY A 40 -13.83 4.98 12.41
CA GLY A 40 -13.70 3.84 13.33
C GLY A 40 -12.39 3.81 14.11
N GLU A 41 -12.32 2.97 15.13
CA GLU A 41 -11.18 2.86 16.06
C GLU A 41 -9.85 2.63 15.32
N VAL A 42 -9.87 1.80 14.27
CA VAL A 42 -8.66 1.46 13.50
C VAL A 42 -8.08 2.70 12.82
N VAL A 43 -8.92 3.53 12.19
CA VAL A 43 -8.47 4.74 11.47
C VAL A 43 -7.86 5.76 12.43
N GLN A 44 -8.41 5.89 13.64
CA GLN A 44 -7.87 6.76 14.69
C GLN A 44 -6.46 6.29 15.11
N ASN A 45 -6.23 4.98 15.15
CA ASN A 45 -4.95 4.39 15.52
C ASN A 45 -3.87 4.43 14.43
N LEU A 46 -4.23 4.59 13.15
CA LEU A 46 -3.27 4.70 12.04
C LEU A 46 -2.36 5.93 12.15
N SER A 47 -1.18 5.85 11.53
CA SER A 47 -0.34 7.00 11.20
C SER A 47 -0.97 7.82 10.06
N ILE A 48 -0.50 9.05 9.85
CA ILE A 48 -0.95 9.87 8.71
C ILE A 48 -0.52 9.25 7.37
N GLU A 49 0.67 8.65 7.29
CA GLU A 49 1.15 7.97 6.09
C GLU A 49 0.28 6.74 5.73
N ALA A 50 -0.19 6.01 6.74
CA ALA A 50 -1.11 4.90 6.59
C ALA A 50 -2.50 5.37 6.11
N ARG A 51 -2.98 6.50 6.64
CA ARG A 51 -4.23 7.14 6.16
C ARG A 51 -4.14 7.55 4.69
N PHE A 52 -2.99 8.06 4.25
CA PHE A 52 -2.77 8.36 2.83
C PHE A 52 -2.91 7.13 1.95
N THR A 53 -2.47 5.95 2.41
CA THR A 53 -2.63 4.69 1.67
C THR A 53 -4.11 4.38 1.42
N ILE A 54 -4.95 4.45 2.45
CA ILE A 54 -6.39 4.15 2.34
C ILE A 54 -7.10 5.18 1.46
N CYS A 55 -6.87 6.47 1.71
CA CYS A 55 -7.48 7.54 0.90
C CYS A 55 -7.02 7.50 -0.57
N ASN A 56 -5.77 7.13 -0.84
CA ASN A 56 -5.24 6.98 -2.20
C ASN A 56 -6.01 5.90 -2.99
N MET A 57 -6.39 4.81 -2.32
CA MET A 57 -7.12 3.70 -2.93
C MET A 57 -8.61 3.99 -3.15
N ALA A 58 -9.16 5.08 -2.61
CA ALA A 58 -10.59 5.42 -2.75
C ALA A 58 -11.05 5.48 -4.21
N VAL A 59 -10.21 6.01 -5.10
CA VAL A 59 -10.51 6.12 -6.54
C VAL A 59 -10.60 4.76 -7.22
N GLU A 60 -9.92 3.74 -6.70
CA GLU A 60 -9.95 2.38 -7.27
C GLU A 60 -11.30 1.68 -7.00
N MET A 61 -12.13 2.22 -6.11
CA MET A 61 -13.51 1.81 -5.86
C MET A 61 -14.53 2.71 -6.58
N GLY A 62 -14.06 3.62 -7.43
CA GLY A 62 -14.88 4.59 -8.17
C GLY A 62 -15.23 5.86 -7.38
N ALA A 63 -14.75 6.00 -6.14
CA ALA A 63 -15.06 7.15 -5.31
C ALA A 63 -14.44 8.44 -5.87
N LYS A 64 -15.16 9.55 -5.72
CA LYS A 64 -14.68 10.88 -6.11
C LYS A 64 -13.62 11.42 -5.17
N ALA A 65 -13.71 11.07 -3.89
CA ALA A 65 -12.76 11.43 -2.85
C ALA A 65 -12.77 10.40 -1.71
N GLY A 66 -11.61 10.20 -1.09
CA GLY A 66 -11.46 9.53 0.20
C GLY A 66 -11.16 10.57 1.27
N LEU A 67 -11.95 10.59 2.34
CA LEU A 67 -11.89 11.59 3.40
C LEU A 67 -11.68 10.89 4.74
N MET A 68 -10.90 11.52 5.62
CA MET A 68 -10.75 11.14 7.01
C MET A 68 -10.80 12.40 7.84
N GLN A 69 -11.50 12.34 8.97
CA GLN A 69 -11.55 13.46 9.91
C GLN A 69 -10.15 13.77 10.44
N GLU A 70 -9.89 15.04 10.72
CA GLU A 70 -8.67 15.44 11.39
C GLU A 70 -8.62 14.93 12.83
N ASP A 71 -7.41 14.88 13.36
CA ASP A 71 -7.13 14.60 14.76
C ASP A 71 -5.78 15.22 15.13
N GLU A 72 -5.31 14.96 16.35
CA GLU A 72 -4.03 15.48 16.82
C GLU A 72 -2.84 15.01 15.96
N LYS A 73 -2.90 13.80 15.39
CA LYS A 73 -1.87 13.31 14.45
C LYS A 73 -1.87 14.14 13.17
N THR A 74 -3.05 14.49 12.67
CA THR A 74 -3.22 15.31 11.46
C THR A 74 -2.69 16.72 11.70
N LYS A 75 -3.06 17.35 12.82
CA LYS A 75 -2.57 18.68 13.22
C LYS A 75 -1.06 18.71 13.37
N LYS A 76 -0.48 17.71 14.06
CA LYS A 76 0.97 17.56 14.21
C LYS A 76 1.67 17.43 12.87
N TRP A 77 1.20 16.52 12.01
CA TRP A 77 1.80 16.30 10.69
C TRP A 77 1.73 17.58 9.84
N LEU A 78 0.60 18.28 9.83
CA LEU A 78 0.47 19.56 9.11
C LEU A 78 1.44 20.63 9.63
N GLY A 79 1.62 20.74 10.96
CA GLY A 79 2.57 21.69 11.56
C GLY A 79 4.03 21.42 11.19
N GLU A 80 4.39 20.16 10.97
CA GLU A 80 5.73 19.75 10.53
C GLU A 80 5.95 19.95 9.01
N HIS A 81 4.88 20.04 8.21
CA HIS A 81 4.94 19.99 6.75
C HIS A 81 4.38 21.24 6.05
N SER A 82 3.78 22.17 6.79
CA SER A 82 3.15 23.37 6.24
C SER A 82 3.24 24.52 7.24
N ARG A 83 3.37 25.75 6.72
CA ARG A 83 3.27 27.00 7.49
C ARG A 83 1.90 27.67 7.37
N LYS A 84 0.96 27.03 6.67
CA LYS A 84 -0.38 27.58 6.46
C LYS A 84 -1.24 27.39 7.70
N ASN A 85 -2.16 28.32 7.91
CA ASN A 85 -3.24 28.15 8.87
C ASN A 85 -4.35 27.32 8.23
N PHE A 86 -4.83 26.31 8.95
CA PHE A 86 -5.89 25.42 8.48
C PHE A 86 -7.15 25.66 9.32
N ARG A 87 -8.28 25.80 8.63
CA ARG A 87 -9.59 25.70 9.26
C ARG A 87 -10.07 24.26 9.06
N PHE A 88 -10.10 23.50 10.14
CA PHE A 88 -10.63 22.15 10.11
C PHE A 88 -12.16 22.17 10.09
N VAL A 89 -12.74 21.13 9.48
CA VAL A 89 -14.18 20.96 9.32
C VAL A 89 -14.53 19.53 9.64
N GLU A 90 -15.59 19.35 10.41
CA GLU A 90 -16.07 18.06 10.86
C GLU A 90 -17.47 17.82 10.29
N PRO A 91 -17.86 16.54 10.07
CA PRO A 91 -19.24 16.25 9.72
C PRO A 91 -20.18 16.62 10.87
N ASP A 92 -21.34 17.20 10.54
CA ASP A 92 -22.39 17.46 11.53
C ASP A 92 -22.88 16.14 12.17
N LYS A 93 -23.36 16.22 13.41
CA LYS A 93 -23.81 15.03 14.17
C LYS A 93 -24.98 14.30 13.50
N ASP A 94 -25.78 15.01 12.72
CA ASP A 94 -26.94 14.53 11.98
C ASP A 94 -26.67 14.41 10.47
N ALA A 95 -25.39 14.44 10.05
CA ALA A 95 -25.00 14.24 8.66
C ALA A 95 -25.55 12.91 8.11
N GLN A 96 -26.23 12.99 6.96
CA GLN A 96 -26.84 11.83 6.32
C GLN A 96 -25.90 11.21 5.29
N TYR A 97 -25.69 9.90 5.40
CA TYR A 97 -24.88 9.13 4.46
C TYR A 97 -25.76 8.19 3.64
N LYS A 98 -25.50 8.10 2.33
CA LYS A 98 -26.19 7.14 1.46
C LYS A 98 -26.08 5.69 1.96
N LYS A 99 -24.94 5.34 2.54
CA LYS A 99 -24.64 4.04 3.16
C LYS A 99 -23.64 4.24 4.28
N VAL A 100 -23.80 3.44 5.35
CA VAL A 100 -22.82 3.27 6.42
C VAL A 100 -22.41 1.79 6.41
N LEU A 101 -21.11 1.53 6.29
CA LEU A 101 -20.54 0.19 6.22
C LEU A 101 -19.59 0.03 7.41
N GLU A 102 -19.77 -1.03 8.19
CA GLU A 102 -18.95 -1.34 9.35
C GLU A 102 -18.19 -2.64 9.10
N TYR A 103 -16.88 -2.62 9.34
CA TYR A 103 -16.00 -3.76 9.12
C TYR A 103 -15.17 -4.05 10.36
N GLU A 104 -15.38 -5.22 10.94
CA GLU A 104 -14.51 -5.78 11.99
C GLU A 104 -13.26 -6.39 11.32
N VAL A 105 -12.07 -5.85 11.63
CA VAL A 105 -10.82 -6.24 10.96
C VAL A 105 -9.84 -6.97 11.86
N SER A 106 -10.22 -7.35 13.09
CA SER A 106 -9.32 -8.09 13.99
C SER A 106 -8.87 -9.45 13.46
N ARG A 107 -9.69 -10.06 12.59
CA ARG A 107 -9.38 -11.34 11.92
C ARG A 107 -8.89 -11.17 10.48
N LEU A 108 -8.62 -9.93 10.05
CA LEU A 108 -8.09 -9.69 8.72
C LEU A 108 -6.69 -10.32 8.60
N VAL A 109 -6.47 -10.99 7.48
CA VAL A 109 -5.17 -11.56 7.08
C VAL A 109 -4.57 -10.73 5.96
N PRO A 110 -3.26 -10.83 5.64
CA PRO A 110 -2.66 -10.05 4.56
C PRO A 110 -3.41 -10.26 3.25
N GLN A 111 -3.60 -9.19 2.48
CA GLN A 111 -4.46 -9.18 1.30
C GLN A 111 -3.63 -8.98 0.02
N VAL A 112 -4.05 -9.64 -1.06
CA VAL A 112 -3.43 -9.52 -2.38
C VAL A 112 -4.50 -9.30 -3.44
N ALA A 113 -4.36 -8.23 -4.24
CA ALA A 113 -5.18 -8.06 -5.45
C ALA A 113 -4.53 -8.80 -6.62
N ARG A 114 -5.23 -9.79 -7.18
CA ARG A 114 -4.79 -10.58 -8.33
C ARG A 114 -4.98 -9.80 -9.63
N PRO A 115 -4.17 -10.08 -10.67
CA PRO A 115 -4.39 -9.53 -12.00
C PRO A 115 -5.79 -9.88 -12.53
N HIS A 116 -6.43 -9.07 -13.38
CA HIS A 116 -6.02 -7.74 -13.86
C HIS A 116 -6.96 -6.64 -13.37
N THR A 117 -7.63 -6.86 -12.24
CA THR A 117 -8.54 -5.87 -11.64
C THR A 117 -8.20 -5.68 -10.16
N VAL A 118 -8.33 -4.44 -9.69
CA VAL A 118 -7.92 -4.06 -8.33
C VAL A 118 -8.86 -4.65 -7.26
N ASP A 119 -10.11 -4.92 -7.64
CA ASP A 119 -11.14 -5.54 -6.79
C ASP A 119 -11.11 -7.07 -6.77
N ASN A 120 -10.21 -7.71 -7.53
CA ASN A 120 -9.99 -9.16 -7.45
C ASN A 120 -9.08 -9.51 -6.25
N VAL A 121 -9.55 -9.22 -5.05
CA VAL A 121 -8.79 -9.34 -3.80
C VAL A 121 -9.06 -10.67 -3.13
N VAL A 122 -7.97 -11.33 -2.73
CA VAL A 122 -7.96 -12.59 -1.99
C VAL A 122 -7.01 -12.49 -0.80
N SER A 123 -7.09 -13.45 0.10
CA SER A 123 -6.08 -13.57 1.14
C SER A 123 -4.74 -14.01 0.56
N VAL A 124 -3.64 -13.68 1.26
CA VAL A 124 -2.29 -14.08 0.82
C VAL A 124 -2.16 -15.61 0.72
N GLU A 125 -2.86 -16.36 1.56
CA GLU A 125 -2.83 -17.82 1.57
C GLU A 125 -3.37 -18.44 0.27
N GLU A 126 -4.32 -17.79 -0.41
CA GLU A 126 -4.90 -18.29 -1.67
C GLU A 126 -3.94 -18.17 -2.87
N VAL A 127 -2.93 -17.31 -2.77
CA VAL A 127 -1.96 -17.01 -3.85
C VAL A 127 -0.53 -17.30 -3.44
N GLU A 128 -0.35 -17.88 -2.26
CA GLU A 128 0.97 -18.26 -1.74
C GLU A 128 1.64 -19.27 -2.66
N GLY A 129 2.93 -19.09 -2.90
CA GLY A 129 3.72 -19.99 -3.74
C GLY A 129 3.76 -19.63 -5.23
N ILE A 130 2.95 -18.67 -5.69
CA ILE A 130 3.07 -18.14 -7.06
C ILE A 130 4.43 -17.46 -7.22
N SER A 131 5.30 -18.01 -8.07
CA SER A 131 6.62 -17.45 -8.35
C SER A 131 6.54 -16.03 -8.89
N ILE A 132 7.47 -15.17 -8.47
CA ILE A 132 7.59 -13.79 -8.96
C ILE A 132 8.97 -13.57 -9.58
N GLN A 133 9.06 -12.67 -10.55
CA GLN A 133 10.34 -12.26 -11.16
C GLN A 133 10.70 -10.82 -10.80
N GLN A 134 9.70 -10.05 -10.33
CA GLN A 134 9.90 -8.67 -9.93
C GLN A 134 9.07 -8.33 -8.69
N ALA A 135 9.71 -7.66 -7.75
CA ALA A 135 9.05 -7.01 -6.63
C ALA A 135 9.23 -5.49 -6.78
N PHE A 136 8.18 -4.72 -6.49
CA PHE A 136 8.23 -3.26 -6.59
C PHE A 136 7.66 -2.60 -5.34
N LEU A 137 8.52 -1.92 -4.58
CA LEU A 137 8.16 -1.13 -3.40
C LEU A 137 8.35 0.35 -3.69
N GLY A 138 7.28 1.12 -3.68
CA GLY A 138 7.36 2.57 -3.79
C GLY A 138 6.43 3.16 -4.82
N THR A 139 5.51 4.02 -4.38
CA THR A 139 4.62 4.84 -5.22
C THR A 139 4.03 5.94 -4.33
N CYS A 140 3.02 6.67 -4.83
CA CYS A 140 2.15 7.47 -3.98
C CYS A 140 1.32 6.61 -2.99
N THR A 141 1.13 5.31 -3.26
CA THR A 141 0.35 4.42 -2.40
C THR A 141 1.15 3.92 -1.22
N ASN A 142 2.39 3.49 -1.42
CA ASN A 142 3.29 2.98 -0.35
C ASN A 142 4.76 3.14 -0.74
N GLY A 143 5.34 4.30 -0.44
CA GLY A 143 6.75 4.63 -0.64
C GLY A 143 7.28 5.66 0.34
N ARG A 144 6.55 5.90 1.44
CA ARG A 144 6.93 6.84 2.49
C ARG A 144 7.86 6.16 3.49
N LEU A 145 8.28 6.89 4.52
CA LEU A 145 9.33 6.43 5.40
C LEU A 145 8.89 5.18 6.18
N GLU A 146 7.64 5.10 6.63
CA GLU A 146 7.14 3.91 7.32
C GLU A 146 7.11 2.67 6.41
N ASP A 147 6.77 2.84 5.13
CA ASP A 147 6.69 1.75 4.15
C ASP A 147 8.08 1.15 3.91
N LEU A 148 9.09 2.01 3.76
CA LEU A 148 10.49 1.59 3.58
C LEU A 148 11.05 0.92 4.85
N LYS A 149 10.67 1.40 6.04
CA LYS A 149 11.04 0.79 7.32
C LYS A 149 10.52 -0.64 7.45
N ILE A 150 9.25 -0.87 7.09
CA ILE A 150 8.62 -2.20 7.12
C ILE A 150 9.39 -3.18 6.23
N ALA A 151 9.74 -2.77 5.02
CA ALA A 151 10.52 -3.62 4.12
C ALA A 151 11.93 -3.87 4.68
N ALA A 152 12.62 -2.81 5.13
CA ALA A 152 13.97 -2.94 5.68
C ALA A 152 14.02 -3.83 6.93
N SER A 153 13.00 -3.82 7.79
CA SER A 153 12.96 -4.73 8.96
C SER A 153 12.85 -6.19 8.54
N ILE A 154 12.09 -6.50 7.49
CA ILE A 154 11.98 -7.87 6.94
C ILE A 154 13.29 -8.28 6.27
N LEU A 155 13.93 -7.38 5.52
CA LEU A 155 15.15 -7.65 4.76
C LEU A 155 16.43 -7.60 5.60
N LYS A 156 16.37 -7.14 6.85
CA LYS A 156 17.53 -7.09 7.74
C LYS A 156 18.15 -8.48 7.90
N ASN A 157 19.44 -8.60 7.59
CA ASN A 157 20.21 -9.85 7.61
C ASN A 157 19.68 -10.93 6.65
N ARG A 158 18.93 -10.55 5.61
CA ARG A 158 18.44 -11.45 4.57
C ARG A 158 18.85 -10.90 3.20
N SER A 159 18.81 -11.77 2.20
CA SER A 159 19.04 -11.40 0.81
C SER A 159 17.80 -11.69 -0.01
N ILE A 160 17.57 -10.87 -1.03
CA ILE A 160 16.52 -11.08 -2.02
C ILE A 160 16.82 -12.36 -2.80
N HIS A 161 15.76 -13.07 -3.21
CA HIS A 161 15.89 -14.27 -4.02
C HIS A 161 16.66 -13.96 -5.33
N PRO A 162 17.63 -14.78 -5.76
CA PRO A 162 18.52 -14.47 -6.88
C PRO A 162 17.80 -14.26 -8.22
N GLU A 163 16.59 -14.82 -8.38
CA GLU A 163 15.76 -14.66 -9.58
C GLU A 163 14.77 -13.48 -9.50
N VAL A 164 14.75 -12.73 -8.39
CA VAL A 164 13.84 -11.60 -8.19
C VAL A 164 14.57 -10.27 -8.32
N ARG A 165 14.05 -9.41 -9.19
CA ARG A 165 14.45 -8.00 -9.23
C ARG A 165 13.60 -7.22 -8.24
N PHE A 166 14.17 -6.85 -7.09
CA PHE A 166 13.47 -5.98 -6.14
C PHE A 166 13.83 -4.51 -6.38
N ILE A 167 12.86 -3.75 -6.87
CA ILE A 167 13.01 -2.34 -7.22
C ILE A 167 12.36 -1.47 -6.14
N VAL A 168 13.07 -0.46 -5.66
CA VAL A 168 12.60 0.43 -4.61
C VAL A 168 12.59 1.90 -5.08
N ALA A 169 11.44 2.56 -4.97
CA ALA A 169 11.23 3.95 -5.36
C ALA A 169 10.69 4.79 -4.17
N PRO A 170 11.55 5.52 -3.43
CA PRO A 170 11.07 6.40 -2.37
C PRO A 170 10.11 7.48 -2.91
N ALA A 171 9.05 7.79 -2.18
CA ALA A 171 7.94 8.61 -2.67
C ALA A 171 8.32 10.08 -2.93
N SER A 172 9.40 10.58 -2.32
CA SER A 172 9.91 11.94 -2.55
C SER A 172 11.39 12.05 -2.20
N ARG A 173 12.02 13.15 -2.64
CA ARG A 173 13.40 13.49 -2.26
C ARG A 173 13.58 13.58 -0.75
N ARG A 174 12.60 14.11 -0.02
CA ARG A 174 12.67 14.23 1.45
C ARG A 174 12.73 12.85 2.10
N ILE A 175 11.80 11.96 1.73
CA ILE A 175 11.76 10.58 2.24
C ILE A 175 13.05 9.84 1.88
N TYR A 176 13.57 10.03 0.66
CA TYR A 176 14.83 9.43 0.22
C TYR A 176 15.99 9.83 1.16
N LEU A 177 16.14 11.13 1.46
CA LEU A 177 17.21 11.63 2.33
C LEU A 177 17.04 11.17 3.79
N GLU A 178 15.82 11.17 4.30
CA GLU A 178 15.50 10.65 5.64
C GLU A 178 15.83 9.15 5.74
N ALA A 179 15.47 8.37 4.72
CA ALA A 179 15.76 6.93 4.67
C ALA A 179 17.26 6.62 4.54
N ILE A 180 18.05 7.50 3.91
CA ILE A 180 19.52 7.42 3.95
C ILE A 180 20.02 7.66 5.37
N LYS A 181 19.57 8.76 6.00
CA LYS A 181 20.02 9.17 7.33
C LYS A 181 19.75 8.08 8.38
N GLU A 182 18.63 7.39 8.27
CA GLU A 182 18.25 6.29 9.16
C GLU A 182 18.88 4.93 8.78
N GLY A 183 19.66 4.85 7.70
CA GLY A 183 20.28 3.60 7.24
C GLY A 183 19.32 2.60 6.59
N ILE A 184 18.06 2.97 6.38
CA ILE A 184 17.02 2.12 5.78
C ILE A 184 17.40 1.76 4.34
N LEU A 185 17.82 2.74 3.54
CA LEU A 185 18.22 2.48 2.16
C LEU A 185 19.48 1.61 2.09
N LYS A 186 20.40 1.76 3.05
CA LYS A 186 21.58 0.91 3.17
C LYS A 186 21.17 -0.55 3.37
N THR A 187 20.27 -0.82 4.32
CA THR A 187 19.76 -2.19 4.56
C THR A 187 19.10 -2.78 3.31
N LEU A 188 18.30 -2.01 2.58
CA LEU A 188 17.66 -2.49 1.35
C LEU A 188 18.68 -2.81 0.25
N ILE A 189 19.69 -1.94 0.05
CA ILE A 189 20.77 -2.16 -0.93
C ILE A 189 21.61 -3.38 -0.55
N GLU A 190 22.01 -3.52 0.72
CA GLU A 190 22.81 -4.66 1.21
C GLU A 190 22.08 -5.99 1.04
N ALA A 191 20.74 -5.99 1.12
CA ALA A 191 19.92 -7.16 0.83
C ALA A 191 19.83 -7.49 -0.68
N GLY A 192 20.28 -6.59 -1.56
CA GLY A 192 20.29 -6.73 -3.02
C GLY A 192 19.25 -5.89 -3.77
N ALA A 193 18.55 -4.96 -3.11
CA ALA A 193 17.53 -4.14 -3.76
C ALA A 193 18.16 -3.08 -4.66
N VAL A 194 17.50 -2.76 -5.77
CA VAL A 194 17.91 -1.69 -6.68
C VAL A 194 17.06 -0.45 -6.43
N LEU A 195 17.71 0.67 -6.18
CA LEU A 195 17.02 1.95 -6.02
C LEU A 195 16.80 2.64 -7.37
N VAL A 196 15.62 3.21 -7.55
CA VAL A 196 15.34 4.20 -8.60
C VAL A 196 15.18 5.59 -7.99
N THR A 197 15.24 6.62 -8.84
CA THR A 197 15.05 8.00 -8.39
C THR A 197 13.66 8.17 -7.77
N PRO A 198 13.52 9.08 -6.78
CA PRO A 198 12.23 9.28 -6.13
C PRO A 198 11.11 9.64 -7.11
N GLY A 199 9.98 8.94 -7.03
CA GLY A 199 8.87 9.13 -7.95
C GLY A 199 7.95 7.91 -8.05
N CYS A 200 7.20 7.82 -9.15
CA CYS A 200 6.25 6.71 -9.37
C CYS A 200 6.93 5.39 -9.82
N GLY A 201 8.21 5.42 -10.18
CA GLY A 201 8.97 4.26 -10.64
C GLY A 201 8.23 3.46 -11.71
N CYS A 202 8.13 2.15 -11.50
CA CYS A 202 7.55 1.20 -12.45
C CYS A 202 6.02 1.32 -12.63
N CYS A 203 5.31 2.08 -11.76
CA CYS A 203 3.85 2.06 -11.62
C CYS A 203 3.05 2.34 -12.91
N VAL A 204 3.61 3.15 -13.82
CA VAL A 204 2.95 3.58 -15.06
C VAL A 204 3.65 3.05 -16.32
N GLY A 205 4.70 2.24 -16.18
CA GLY A 205 5.45 1.70 -17.31
C GLY A 205 6.28 2.71 -18.12
N THR A 206 6.51 3.91 -17.59
CA THR A 206 7.27 4.98 -18.27
C THR A 206 8.67 5.21 -17.69
N HIS A 207 9.09 4.37 -16.75
CA HIS A 207 10.37 4.45 -16.04
C HIS A 207 10.91 3.02 -15.83
N ASN A 208 12.19 2.90 -15.45
CA ASN A 208 12.90 1.64 -15.15
C ASN A 208 12.01 0.53 -14.54
N GLY A 209 12.31 -0.73 -14.87
CA GLY A 209 11.61 -1.89 -14.30
C GLY A 209 10.34 -2.30 -15.06
N ILE A 210 10.34 -2.15 -16.38
CA ILE A 210 9.29 -2.71 -17.24
C ILE A 210 9.41 -4.25 -17.19
N PRO A 211 8.37 -4.99 -16.78
CA PRO A 211 8.41 -6.45 -16.73
C PRO A 211 8.39 -7.08 -18.13
N SER A 212 9.01 -8.25 -18.24
CA SER A 212 9.04 -9.07 -19.46
C SER A 212 7.73 -9.86 -19.62
N LYS A 213 7.57 -10.47 -20.80
CA LYS A 213 6.42 -11.32 -21.11
C LYS A 213 6.34 -12.50 -20.14
N GLY A 214 5.16 -12.73 -19.58
CA GLY A 214 4.87 -13.86 -18.68
C GLY A 214 5.37 -13.66 -17.24
N GLU A 215 6.02 -12.55 -16.93
CA GLU A 215 6.52 -12.31 -15.57
C GLU A 215 5.40 -11.95 -14.60
N ASN A 216 5.49 -12.51 -13.40
CA ASN A 216 4.69 -12.10 -12.25
C ASN A 216 5.44 -11.00 -11.49
N VAL A 217 4.74 -9.90 -11.24
CA VAL A 217 5.19 -8.75 -10.46
C VAL A 217 4.35 -8.65 -9.19
N ILE A 218 4.98 -8.55 -8.02
CA ILE A 218 4.27 -8.14 -6.80
C ILE A 218 4.64 -6.68 -6.47
N SER A 219 3.63 -5.84 -6.24
CA SER A 219 3.83 -4.40 -6.17
C SER A 219 3.02 -3.73 -5.07
N THR A 220 3.59 -2.67 -4.48
CA THR A 220 2.85 -1.78 -3.57
C THR A 220 2.07 -0.67 -4.30
N ALA A 221 2.00 -0.69 -5.63
CA ALA A 221 1.20 0.24 -6.42
C ALA A 221 -0.32 0.10 -6.15
N ASN A 222 -1.11 1.05 -6.67
CA ASN A 222 -2.57 1.03 -6.59
C ASN A 222 -3.27 0.29 -7.73
N ARG A 223 -2.60 0.04 -8.87
CA ARG A 223 -3.25 -0.45 -10.10
C ARG A 223 -2.51 -1.64 -10.70
N ASN A 224 -3.27 -2.63 -11.17
CA ASN A 224 -2.78 -3.86 -11.79
C ASN A 224 -3.46 -4.19 -13.14
N PHE A 225 -4.03 -3.19 -13.80
CA PHE A 225 -4.64 -3.37 -15.12
C PHE A 225 -3.63 -3.94 -16.14
N LYS A 226 -4.14 -4.65 -17.15
CA LYS A 226 -3.30 -5.17 -18.23
C LYS A 226 -2.50 -4.04 -18.88
N GLY A 227 -1.18 -4.21 -18.98
CA GLY A 227 -0.26 -3.21 -19.55
C GLY A 227 0.07 -2.04 -18.61
N ARG A 228 -0.38 -2.07 -17.35
CA ARG A 228 -0.19 -0.94 -16.43
C ARG A 228 1.27 -0.57 -16.20
N MET A 229 2.16 -1.57 -16.16
CA MET A 229 3.61 -1.38 -16.01
C MET A 229 4.35 -1.43 -17.35
N GLY A 230 3.65 -1.16 -18.47
CA GLY A 230 4.21 -1.10 -19.82
C GLY A 230 3.87 -2.35 -20.64
N ASN A 231 4.32 -3.53 -20.20
CA ASN A 231 4.09 -4.77 -20.93
C ASN A 231 2.70 -5.38 -20.63
N PRO A 232 1.81 -5.56 -21.63
CA PRO A 232 0.49 -6.14 -21.44
C PRO A 232 0.50 -7.64 -21.13
N ASP A 233 1.61 -8.34 -21.36
CA ASP A 233 1.75 -9.77 -21.09
C ASP A 233 2.38 -10.06 -19.71
N ALA A 234 2.51 -9.04 -18.84
CA ALA A 234 2.92 -9.20 -17.46
C ALA A 234 1.72 -9.25 -16.50
N PHE A 235 1.90 -9.95 -15.37
CA PHE A 235 0.87 -10.16 -14.36
C PHE A 235 1.23 -9.40 -13.08
N ILE A 236 0.38 -8.47 -12.66
CA ILE A 236 0.66 -7.58 -11.53
C ILE A 236 -0.24 -7.94 -10.34
N TYR A 237 0.39 -8.28 -9.22
CA TYR A 237 -0.25 -8.51 -7.93
C TYR A 237 -0.01 -7.29 -7.04
N LEU A 238 -1.06 -6.79 -6.37
CA LEU A 238 -0.92 -5.66 -5.46
C LEU A 238 -0.95 -6.15 -4.02
N ALA A 239 -0.01 -5.70 -3.20
CA ALA A 239 0.08 -6.11 -1.81
C ALA A 239 0.72 -5.02 -0.93
N SER A 240 0.68 -5.22 0.39
CA SER A 240 1.34 -4.32 1.37
C SER A 240 2.88 -4.36 1.27
N PRO A 241 3.59 -3.33 1.77
CA PRO A 241 5.06 -3.33 1.83
C PRO A 241 5.65 -4.58 2.46
N ALA A 242 5.00 -5.10 3.51
CA ALA A 242 5.46 -6.31 4.18
C ALA A 242 5.35 -7.54 3.28
N THR A 243 4.19 -7.74 2.64
CA THR A 243 3.96 -8.86 1.73
C THR A 243 4.91 -8.80 0.52
N VAL A 244 5.14 -7.61 -0.05
CA VAL A 244 6.11 -7.41 -1.13
C VAL A 244 7.53 -7.76 -0.69
N ALA A 245 7.97 -7.30 0.48
CA ALA A 245 9.31 -7.58 0.98
C ALA A 245 9.52 -9.06 1.30
N ALA A 246 8.55 -9.71 1.95
CA ALA A 246 8.59 -11.15 2.20
C ALA A 246 8.64 -11.95 0.89
N SER A 247 7.83 -11.57 -0.09
CA SER A 247 7.81 -12.23 -1.39
C SER A 247 9.12 -12.05 -2.17
N ALA A 248 9.77 -10.89 -2.02
CA ALA A 248 11.07 -10.64 -2.62
C ALA A 248 12.17 -11.55 -2.05
N VAL A 249 12.11 -11.86 -0.75
CA VAL A 249 13.02 -12.81 -0.10
C VAL A 249 12.76 -14.25 -0.57
N GLU A 250 11.49 -14.65 -0.73
CA GLU A 250 11.10 -16.03 -1.04
C GLU A 250 11.13 -16.39 -2.53
N GLY A 251 11.15 -15.41 -3.45
CA GLY A 251 11.04 -15.69 -4.88
C GLY A 251 9.62 -15.97 -5.37
N LYS A 252 8.64 -15.90 -4.48
CA LYS A 252 7.23 -16.22 -4.70
C LYS A 252 6.37 -15.41 -3.75
N ILE A 253 5.08 -15.25 -4.05
CA ILE A 253 4.13 -14.59 -3.14
C ILE A 253 4.15 -15.33 -1.80
N ALA A 254 4.43 -14.59 -0.72
CA ALA A 254 4.65 -15.14 0.61
C ALA A 254 3.93 -14.33 1.69
N ASP A 255 3.50 -15.03 2.73
CA ASP A 255 2.91 -14.43 3.92
C ASP A 255 3.96 -13.68 4.76
N PRO A 256 3.82 -12.35 4.97
CA PRO A 256 4.80 -11.57 5.72
C PRO A 256 4.87 -11.90 7.20
N ARG A 257 3.84 -12.53 7.79
CA ARG A 257 3.79 -12.83 9.23
C ARG A 257 4.96 -13.70 9.70
N ARG A 258 5.58 -14.48 8.80
CA ARG A 258 6.77 -15.31 9.05
C ARG A 258 8.04 -14.52 9.36
N TYR A 259 8.08 -13.23 9.04
CA TYR A 259 9.26 -12.37 9.17
C TYR A 259 9.11 -11.25 10.20
N LEU A 260 7.98 -11.20 10.90
CA LEU A 260 7.60 -10.12 11.82
C LEU A 260 7.56 -10.59 13.29
N GLN A 261 8.22 -11.71 13.59
CA GLN A 261 8.41 -12.25 14.94
C GLN A 261 9.69 -11.71 15.57
#